data_AF-A0A832EY96-F1
#
_entry.id   AF-A0A832EY96-F1
#
_cell.length_a   1.000
_cell.length_b   1.000
_cell.length_c   1.000
_cell.angle_alpha   90.00
_cell.angle_beta   90.00
_cell.angle_gamma   90.00
#
_symmetry.space_group_name_H-M   'P 1'
#
loop_
_entity.id
_entity.type
_entity.pdbx_description
1 polymer ?
#
loop_
_entity_poly.entity_id
_entity_poly.type
_entity_poly.pdbx_seq_one_letter_code
_entity_poly.pdbx_strand_id
1 'polypeptide(L)'
;MKHYAIMRTAMGLLLGVSAWLVAGASGAPPIDIDSIVRDLTSKDAQVRGRALFDLLSSGRWQGNAPLGVDRVLKAHADKADLIKTALIFALENHNAFVEDSRRKGLALSEYDSEVWANLVWAVSHLRDPRGLNALVGAIHTGGMATGGLADLGPPAVSAAIGRLNDEDAEVRTAAVQVLGGFLTRLDSVRSNPEAADRAKAAILRALDDADAWVRRAAVRSLLPLNDVPEVRAKLQSMARQDPE
;
A
#
# COMPACT_ATOMS: atom_id res chain seq x y z
N MET A 1 -52.94 -52.35 50.92
CA MET A 1 -54.40 -52.54 50.73
C MET A 1 -54.81 -51.82 49.46
N LYS A 2 -55.28 -52.61 48.47
CA LYS A 2 -56.12 -52.26 47.31
C LYS A 2 -55.59 -51.21 46.31
N HIS A 3 -55.69 -51.32 44.98
CA HIS A 3 -55.89 -52.38 43.98
C HIS A 3 -56.04 -51.64 42.61
N TYR A 4 -55.49 -52.21 41.52
CA TYR A 4 -55.77 -51.92 40.08
C TYR A 4 -55.29 -50.58 39.47
N ALA A 5 -54.86 -50.45 38.20
CA ALA A 5 -54.81 -51.30 37.00
C ALA A 5 -53.67 -50.78 36.07
N ILE A 6 -52.78 -51.64 35.54
CA ILE A 6 -52.73 -52.13 34.15
C ILE A 6 -53.39 -51.21 33.09
N MET A 7 -52.58 -50.60 32.21
CA MET A 7 -52.84 -50.67 30.76
C MET A 7 -51.56 -50.53 29.92
N ARG A 8 -51.39 -51.50 29.02
CA ARG A 8 -50.34 -51.63 28.00
C ARG A 8 -50.68 -50.79 26.76
N THR A 9 -49.66 -50.61 25.90
CA THR A 9 -49.70 -50.25 24.46
C THR A 9 -50.15 -48.81 24.15
N ALA A 10 -49.52 -48.03 23.26
CA ALA A 10 -49.00 -48.40 21.96
C ALA A 10 -47.81 -47.53 21.48
N MET A 11 -46.99 -48.19 20.68
CA MET A 11 -46.00 -47.66 19.75
C MET A 11 -46.63 -46.63 18.80
N GLY A 12 -46.01 -45.45 18.71
CA GLY A 12 -46.39 -44.38 17.78
C GLY A 12 -45.15 -43.61 17.40
N LEU A 13 -44.37 -44.17 16.48
CA LEU A 13 -43.26 -43.53 15.78
C LEU A 13 -43.84 -42.38 14.94
N LEU A 14 -43.60 -41.12 15.32
CA LEU A 14 -43.76 -39.99 14.42
C LEU A 14 -42.45 -39.23 14.37
N LEU A 15 -41.70 -39.55 13.31
CA LEU A 15 -40.56 -38.82 12.82
C LEU A 15 -40.98 -37.38 12.51
N GLY A 16 -40.86 -36.49 13.49
CA GLY A 16 -40.80 -35.06 13.27
C GLY A 16 -39.37 -34.67 12.92
N VAL A 17 -38.83 -35.15 11.80
CA VAL A 17 -37.64 -34.53 11.21
C VAL A 17 -38.13 -33.20 10.64
N SER A 18 -38.02 -32.15 11.45
CA SER A 18 -38.07 -30.79 10.94
C SER A 18 -36.95 -30.68 9.90
N ALA A 19 -37.34 -30.78 8.63
CA ALA A 19 -36.49 -30.51 7.50
C ALA A 19 -36.06 -29.04 7.61
N TRP A 20 -34.91 -28.81 8.24
CA TRP A 20 -34.12 -27.63 7.93
C TRP A 20 -33.76 -27.79 6.46
N LEU A 21 -34.44 -27.02 5.62
CA LEU A 21 -33.96 -26.68 4.30
C LEU A 21 -32.53 -26.16 4.49
N VAL A 22 -31.56 -27.02 4.17
CA VAL A 22 -30.21 -26.59 3.84
C VAL A 22 -30.34 -25.91 2.48
N ALA A 23 -30.87 -24.69 2.48
CA ALA A 23 -30.66 -23.76 1.40
C ALA A 23 -29.18 -23.36 1.49
N GLY A 24 -28.40 -23.82 0.51
CA GLY A 24 -27.02 -23.43 0.34
C GLY A 24 -26.91 -21.92 0.19
N ALA A 25 -26.65 -21.25 1.32
CA ALA A 25 -26.14 -19.90 1.38
C ALA A 25 -24.95 -19.94 2.33
N SER A 26 -23.81 -20.44 1.82
CA SER A 26 -22.51 -20.02 2.31
C SER A 26 -22.33 -18.54 1.96
N GLY A 27 -23.11 -17.67 2.60
CA GLY A 27 -23.08 -16.23 2.42
C GLY A 27 -22.57 -15.64 3.72
N ALA A 28 -21.29 -15.26 3.75
CA ALA A 28 -20.84 -14.28 4.73
C ALA A 28 -21.82 -13.08 4.68
N PRO A 29 -22.14 -12.45 5.82
CA PRO A 29 -23.05 -11.31 5.85
C PRO A 29 -22.58 -10.24 4.85
N PRO A 30 -23.51 -9.50 4.22
CA PRO A 30 -23.16 -8.39 3.34
C PRO A 30 -22.18 -7.45 4.03
N ILE A 31 -21.11 -7.08 3.32
CA ILE A 31 -20.10 -6.17 3.84
C ILE A 31 -20.74 -4.82 4.16
N ASP A 32 -20.64 -4.38 5.42
CA ASP A 32 -21.01 -3.02 5.82
C ASP A 32 -19.83 -2.07 5.58
N ILE A 33 -19.81 -1.45 4.41
CA ILE A 33 -18.77 -0.47 4.03
C ILE A 33 -18.73 0.72 4.99
N ASP A 34 -19.85 1.14 5.57
CA ASP A 34 -19.85 2.29 6.49
C ASP A 34 -19.19 1.92 7.82
N SER A 35 -19.38 0.69 8.29
CA SER A 35 -18.62 0.19 9.44
C SER A 35 -17.13 0.07 9.12
N ILE A 36 -16.77 -0.53 7.99
CA ILE A 36 -15.36 -0.70 7.60
C ILE A 36 -14.64 0.63 7.46
N VAL A 37 -15.27 1.61 6.80
CA VAL A 37 -14.71 2.96 6.67
C VAL A 37 -14.48 3.58 8.05
N ARG A 38 -15.46 3.50 8.96
CA ARG A 38 -15.29 4.02 10.33
C ARG A 38 -14.11 3.36 11.03
N ASP A 39 -13.99 2.04 10.94
CA ASP A 39 -12.95 1.27 11.61
C ASP A 39 -11.56 1.49 10.99
N LEU A 40 -11.47 1.69 9.66
CA LEU A 40 -10.24 2.11 8.98
C LEU A 40 -9.69 3.45 9.48
N THR A 41 -10.57 4.33 9.97
CA THR A 41 -10.19 5.63 10.56
C THR A 41 -9.98 5.58 12.07
N SER A 42 -10.08 4.40 12.70
CA SER A 42 -9.88 4.25 14.13
C SER A 42 -8.47 4.68 14.57
N LYS A 43 -8.33 5.19 15.80
CA LYS A 43 -7.01 5.44 16.39
C LYS A 43 -6.30 4.15 16.79
N ASP A 44 -7.05 3.08 17.02
CA ASP A 44 -6.53 1.77 17.37
C ASP A 44 -6.01 1.04 16.11
N ALA A 45 -4.71 0.74 16.09
CA ALA A 45 -4.05 0.09 14.95
C ALA A 45 -4.60 -1.31 14.65
N GLN A 46 -5.02 -2.06 15.68
CA GLN A 46 -5.60 -3.39 15.54
C GLN A 46 -7.00 -3.32 14.94
N VAL A 47 -7.80 -2.32 15.32
CA VAL A 47 -9.11 -2.06 14.71
C VAL A 47 -8.94 -1.69 13.24
N ARG A 48 -8.03 -0.75 12.92
CA ARG A 48 -7.73 -0.37 11.52
C ARG A 48 -7.26 -1.56 10.68
N GLY A 49 -6.35 -2.37 11.24
CA GLY A 49 -5.80 -3.55 10.56
C GLY A 49 -6.88 -4.56 10.21
N ARG A 50 -7.78 -4.90 11.15
CA ARG A 50 -8.91 -5.80 10.87
C ARG A 50 -9.83 -5.23 9.79
N ALA A 51 -10.18 -3.95 9.88
CA ALA A 51 -11.01 -3.28 8.88
C ALA A 51 -10.40 -3.31 7.48
N LEU A 52 -9.07 -3.15 7.38
CA LEU A 52 -8.34 -3.32 6.12
C LEU A 52 -8.50 -4.72 5.57
N PHE A 53 -8.27 -5.76 6.37
CA PHE A 53 -8.40 -7.14 5.90
C PHE A 53 -9.85 -7.50 5.56
N ASP A 54 -10.84 -6.99 6.30
CA ASP A 54 -12.26 -7.13 5.97
C ASP A 54 -12.59 -6.47 4.62
N LEU A 55 -12.05 -5.27 4.38
CA LEU A 55 -12.17 -4.57 3.10
C LEU A 55 -11.53 -5.40 1.97
N LEU A 56 -10.30 -5.89 2.15
CA LEU A 56 -9.57 -6.60 1.09
C LEU A 56 -10.13 -8.01 0.82
N SER A 57 -10.64 -8.69 1.85
CA SER A 57 -11.19 -10.05 1.76
C SER A 57 -12.63 -10.07 1.22
N SER A 58 -13.30 -8.91 1.17
CA SER A 58 -14.64 -8.77 0.59
C SER A 58 -14.74 -9.14 -0.90
N GLY A 59 -13.61 -9.26 -1.60
CA GLY A 59 -13.52 -9.86 -2.93
C GLY A 59 -13.28 -11.37 -2.85
N ARG A 60 -14.20 -12.20 -3.38
CA ARG A 60 -13.99 -13.66 -3.58
C ARG A 60 -12.52 -13.97 -3.93
N TRP A 61 -11.81 -14.61 -2.99
CA TRP A 61 -10.39 -14.91 -3.04
C TRP A 61 -10.14 -15.97 -4.13
N GLN A 62 -9.40 -15.62 -5.17
CA GLN A 62 -8.85 -16.57 -6.15
C GLN A 62 -7.40 -16.17 -6.47
N GLY A 63 -6.47 -16.64 -5.64
CA GLY A 63 -5.03 -16.65 -5.96
C GLY A 63 -4.26 -15.38 -5.58
N ASN A 64 -2.96 -15.58 -5.36
CA ASN A 64 -1.95 -14.60 -4.91
C ASN A 64 -1.91 -13.31 -5.75
N ALA A 65 -2.70 -12.32 -5.37
CA ALA A 65 -2.42 -10.89 -5.50
C ALA A 65 -3.46 -10.12 -4.67
N PRO A 66 -3.13 -8.97 -4.07
CA PRO A 66 -4.12 -8.09 -3.52
C PRO A 66 -4.92 -7.54 -4.72
N LEU A 67 -6.10 -8.11 -4.99
CA LEU A 67 -7.01 -7.65 -6.06
C LEU A 67 -8.30 -7.06 -5.47
N GLY A 68 -8.25 -6.67 -4.18
CA GLY A 68 -9.41 -6.25 -3.41
C GLY A 68 -9.87 -4.82 -3.73
N VAL A 69 -8.95 -3.86 -3.76
CA VAL A 69 -9.34 -2.43 -3.74
C VAL A 69 -10.11 -2.02 -4.98
N ASP A 70 -9.62 -2.29 -6.19
CA ASP A 70 -10.33 -1.94 -7.44
C ASP A 70 -11.71 -2.61 -7.52
N ARG A 71 -11.81 -3.85 -7.05
CA ARG A 71 -13.07 -4.58 -7.02
C ARG A 71 -14.05 -3.96 -6.04
N VAL A 72 -13.60 -3.59 -4.85
CA VAL A 72 -14.43 -2.94 -3.83
C VAL A 72 -14.87 -1.56 -4.31
N LEU A 73 -13.96 -0.76 -4.87
CA LEU A 73 -14.28 0.54 -5.46
C LEU A 73 -15.29 0.41 -6.60
N LYS A 74 -15.22 -0.66 -7.40
CA LYS A 74 -16.19 -0.94 -8.46
C LYS A 74 -17.54 -1.42 -7.92
N ALA A 75 -17.53 -2.29 -6.91
CA ALA A 75 -18.74 -2.85 -6.31
C ALA A 75 -19.51 -1.82 -5.47
N HIS A 76 -18.80 -0.85 -4.89
CA HIS A 76 -19.32 0.21 -4.05
C HIS A 76 -18.94 1.58 -4.64
N ALA A 77 -19.26 1.79 -5.92
CA ALA A 77 -18.89 2.99 -6.65
C ALA A 77 -19.45 4.28 -6.02
N ASP A 78 -20.62 4.19 -5.39
CA ASP A 78 -21.26 5.24 -4.61
C ASP A 78 -20.46 5.66 -3.37
N LYS A 79 -19.60 4.77 -2.86
CA LYS A 79 -18.73 4.98 -1.69
C LYS A 79 -17.25 5.01 -2.05
N ALA A 80 -16.89 5.02 -3.33
CA ALA A 80 -15.50 4.89 -3.77
C ALA A 80 -14.60 6.01 -3.20
N ASP A 81 -15.07 7.26 -3.18
CA ASP A 81 -14.30 8.38 -2.64
C ASP A 81 -14.06 8.24 -1.12
N LEU A 82 -15.08 7.78 -0.41
CA LEU A 82 -15.01 7.52 1.03
C LEU A 82 -14.02 6.39 1.36
N ILE A 83 -14.03 5.31 0.57
CA ILE A 83 -13.08 4.20 0.72
C ILE A 83 -11.65 4.68 0.45
N LYS A 84 -11.42 5.46 -0.61
CA LYS A 84 -10.10 6.00 -0.95
C LYS A 84 -9.54 6.87 0.17
N THR A 85 -10.35 7.82 0.64
CA THR A 85 -9.94 8.73 1.72
C THR A 85 -9.68 8.00 3.04
N ALA A 86 -10.48 6.96 3.36
CA ALA A 86 -10.26 6.12 4.53
C ALA A 86 -8.95 5.32 4.44
N LEU A 87 -8.63 4.73 3.28
CA LEU A 87 -7.37 4.02 3.05
C LEU A 87 -6.14 4.94 3.16
N ILE A 88 -6.22 6.15 2.61
CA ILE A 88 -5.17 7.16 2.71
C ILE A 88 -4.94 7.53 4.18
N PHE A 89 -6.01 7.86 4.90
CA PHE A 89 -5.94 8.20 6.32
C PHE A 89 -5.44 7.04 7.19
N ALA A 90 -5.82 5.81 6.86
CA ALA A 90 -5.32 4.62 7.54
C ALA A 90 -3.80 4.48 7.37
N LEU A 91 -3.26 4.70 6.17
CA LEU A 91 -1.82 4.69 5.92
C LEU A 91 -1.10 5.81 6.68
N GLU A 92 -1.64 7.04 6.70
CA GLU A 92 -1.06 8.15 7.47
C GLU A 92 -0.95 7.82 8.97
N ASN A 93 -2.03 7.30 9.55
CA ASN A 93 -2.04 6.89 10.96
C ASN A 93 -1.11 5.70 11.23
N HIS A 94 -1.00 4.75 10.28
CA HIS A 94 -0.11 3.61 10.45
C HIS A 94 1.36 4.02 10.35
N ASN A 95 1.71 4.95 9.46
CA ASN A 95 3.04 5.55 9.42
C ASN A 95 3.39 6.22 10.76
N ALA A 96 2.45 6.96 11.36
CA ALA A 96 2.65 7.58 12.67
C ALA A 96 2.85 6.55 13.79
N PHE A 97 2.10 5.43 13.76
CA PHE A 97 2.27 4.31 14.69
C PHE A 97 3.64 3.62 14.53
N VAL A 98 4.09 3.40 13.30
CA VAL A 98 5.40 2.81 13.01
C VAL A 98 6.54 3.73 13.49
N GLU A 99 6.43 5.02 13.22
CA GLU A 99 7.42 6.01 13.66
C GLU A 99 7.48 6.10 15.20
N ASP A 100 6.33 6.08 15.88
CA ASP A 100 6.28 6.01 17.34
C ASP A 100 6.92 4.72 17.89
N SER A 101 6.68 3.58 17.23
CA SER A 101 7.32 2.30 17.59
C SER A 101 8.84 2.36 17.40
N ARG A 102 9.32 2.92 16.28
CA ARG A 102 10.76 3.12 15.98
C ARG A 102 11.41 4.00 17.05
N ARG A 103 10.78 5.13 17.40
CA ARG A 103 11.27 6.04 18.47
C ARG A 103 11.36 5.37 19.83
N LYS A 104 10.45 4.44 20.12
CA LYS A 104 10.46 3.65 21.36
C LYS A 104 11.41 2.44 21.32
N GLY A 105 12.09 2.20 20.19
CA GLY A 105 12.95 1.03 20.01
C GLY A 105 12.19 -0.29 19.97
N LEU A 106 10.90 -0.26 19.62
CA LEU A 106 10.04 -1.43 19.53
C LEU A 106 10.06 -1.98 18.10
N ALA A 107 10.20 -3.30 17.98
CA ALA A 107 9.98 -3.99 16.72
C ALA A 107 8.47 -4.02 16.40
N LEU A 108 8.13 -3.87 15.12
CA LEU A 108 6.77 -4.11 14.65
C LEU A 108 6.45 -5.60 14.76
N SER A 109 5.20 -5.93 15.10
CA SER A 109 4.72 -7.29 14.97
C SER A 109 4.64 -7.70 13.49
N GLU A 110 4.62 -9.00 13.21
CA GLU A 110 4.38 -9.52 11.86
C GLU A 110 3.05 -9.00 11.29
N TYR A 111 2.01 -9.01 12.12
CA TYR A 111 0.69 -8.48 11.78
C TYR A 111 0.74 -6.99 11.41
N ASP A 112 1.39 -6.15 12.23
CA ASP A 112 1.48 -4.71 11.96
C ASP A 112 2.29 -4.41 10.69
N SER A 113 3.30 -5.24 10.41
CA SER A 113 4.11 -5.18 9.20
C SER A 113 3.27 -5.54 7.97
N GLU A 114 2.43 -6.57 8.07
CA GLU A 114 1.52 -6.99 7.01
C GLU A 114 0.45 -5.92 6.74
N VAL A 115 -0.15 -5.34 7.79
CA VAL A 115 -1.09 -4.22 7.68
C VAL A 115 -0.43 -3.04 6.95
N TRP A 116 0.81 -2.70 7.32
CA TRP A 116 1.52 -1.59 6.69
C TRP A 116 1.76 -1.84 5.20
N ALA A 117 2.26 -3.03 4.85
CA ALA A 117 2.51 -3.41 3.47
C ALA A 117 1.23 -3.37 2.62
N ASN A 118 0.10 -3.84 3.16
CA ASN A 118 -1.20 -3.81 2.47
C ASN A 118 -1.75 -2.38 2.32
N LEU A 119 -1.56 -1.50 3.30
CA LEU A 119 -1.93 -0.08 3.19
C LEU A 119 -1.10 0.64 2.14
N VAL A 120 0.22 0.45 2.15
CA VAL A 120 1.12 1.02 1.13
C VAL A 120 0.72 0.53 -0.25
N TRP A 121 0.51 -0.78 -0.40
CA TRP A 121 0.05 -1.37 -1.65
C TRP A 121 -1.28 -0.74 -2.11
N ALA A 122 -2.28 -0.68 -1.23
CA ALA A 122 -3.62 -0.17 -1.54
C ALA A 122 -3.56 1.28 -2.01
N VAL A 123 -2.92 2.17 -1.22
CA VAL A 123 -2.83 3.59 -1.52
C VAL A 123 -2.02 3.86 -2.79
N SER A 124 -0.94 3.11 -3.04
CA SER A 124 -0.19 3.22 -4.31
C SER A 124 -1.05 2.91 -5.54
N HIS A 125 -1.94 1.92 -5.45
CA HIS A 125 -2.82 1.55 -6.57
C HIS A 125 -3.98 2.52 -6.79
N LEU A 126 -4.36 3.31 -5.77
CA LEU A 126 -5.41 4.32 -5.92
C LEU A 126 -5.06 5.38 -6.97
N ARG A 127 -3.76 5.66 -7.16
CA ARG A 127 -3.25 6.78 -7.97
C ARG A 127 -3.95 8.10 -7.66
N ASP A 128 -4.28 8.28 -6.38
CA ASP A 128 -5.01 9.43 -5.89
C ASP A 128 -4.00 10.48 -5.37
N PRO A 129 -3.96 11.70 -5.92
CA PRO A 129 -3.04 12.74 -5.47
C PRO A 129 -3.15 13.07 -3.98
N ARG A 130 -4.31 12.83 -3.35
CA ARG A 130 -4.50 13.01 -1.90
C ARG A 130 -3.64 12.06 -1.07
N GLY A 131 -3.22 10.93 -1.65
CA GLY A 131 -2.34 9.95 -1.01
C GLY A 131 -0.86 10.33 -0.99
N LEU A 132 -0.47 11.49 -1.55
CA LEU A 132 0.93 11.91 -1.65
C LEU A 132 1.66 11.85 -0.31
N ASN A 133 1.12 12.50 0.73
CA ASN A 133 1.78 12.58 2.04
C ASN A 133 1.85 11.21 2.73
N ALA A 134 0.79 10.40 2.61
CA ALA A 134 0.75 9.04 3.12
C ALA A 134 1.86 8.17 2.50
N LEU A 135 2.04 8.24 1.18
CA LEU A 135 3.09 7.49 0.49
C LEU A 135 4.49 8.05 0.76
N VAL A 136 4.65 9.37 0.91
CA VAL A 136 5.93 9.98 1.33
C VAL A 136 6.32 9.49 2.73
N GLY A 137 5.38 9.36 3.66
CA GLY A 137 5.63 8.80 4.99
C GLY A 137 6.11 7.34 4.95
N ALA A 138 5.74 6.59 3.91
CA ALA A 138 6.17 5.22 3.67
C ALA A 138 7.26 5.10 2.59
N ILE A 139 7.92 6.19 2.18
CA ILE A 139 8.81 6.17 1.01
C ILE A 139 9.94 5.14 1.11
N HIS A 140 10.40 4.85 2.33
CA HIS A 140 11.50 3.92 2.62
C HIS A 140 11.06 2.43 2.61
N THR A 141 9.78 2.12 2.44
CA THR A 141 9.30 0.73 2.43
C THR A 141 9.50 0.01 1.09
N GLY A 142 10.15 0.66 0.12
CA GLY A 142 10.58 0.06 -1.14
C GLY A 142 9.64 0.31 -2.33
N GLY A 143 9.66 -0.62 -3.29
CA GLY A 143 9.15 -0.41 -4.65
C GLY A 143 7.66 -0.07 -4.76
N MET A 144 6.82 -0.53 -3.82
CA MET A 144 5.39 -0.20 -3.83
C MET A 144 5.15 1.29 -3.56
N ALA A 145 5.81 1.85 -2.54
CA ALA A 145 5.68 3.26 -2.20
C ALA A 145 6.33 4.13 -3.27
N THR A 146 7.56 3.79 -3.70
CA THR A 146 8.29 4.61 -4.69
C THR A 146 7.62 4.57 -6.07
N GLY A 147 7.09 3.42 -6.48
CA GLY A 147 6.30 3.27 -7.71
C GLY A 147 4.98 4.04 -7.67
N GLY A 148 4.24 3.95 -6.56
CA GLY A 148 3.00 4.71 -6.34
C GLY A 148 3.23 6.22 -6.38
N LEU A 149 4.29 6.70 -5.71
CA LEU A 149 4.69 8.11 -5.78
C LEU A 149 5.02 8.53 -7.20
N ALA A 150 5.81 7.75 -7.94
CA ALA A 150 6.15 8.08 -9.31
C ALA A 150 4.90 8.17 -10.22
N ASP A 151 3.87 7.35 -9.97
CA ASP A 151 2.57 7.42 -10.67
C ASP A 151 1.79 8.71 -10.38
N LEU A 152 2.02 9.39 -9.24
CA LEU A 152 1.39 10.67 -8.91
C LEU A 152 1.98 11.87 -9.69
N GLY A 153 3.11 11.68 -10.36
CA GLY A 153 3.67 12.67 -11.29
C GLY A 153 4.36 13.87 -10.60
N PRO A 154 4.19 15.12 -11.12
CA PRO A 154 4.98 16.29 -10.69
C PRO A 154 4.95 16.62 -9.17
N PRO A 155 3.83 16.47 -8.44
CA PRO A 155 3.83 16.67 -6.99
C PRO A 155 4.80 15.73 -6.27
N ALA A 156 4.89 14.47 -6.70
CA ALA A 156 5.81 13.50 -6.12
C ALA A 156 7.28 13.79 -6.47
N VAL A 157 7.57 14.37 -7.63
CA VAL A 157 8.92 14.87 -7.97
C VAL A 157 9.36 15.92 -6.95
N SER A 158 8.49 16.88 -6.64
CA SER A 158 8.79 17.95 -5.69
C SER A 158 9.00 17.40 -4.28
N ALA A 159 8.15 16.47 -3.86
CA ALA A 159 8.29 15.79 -2.57
C ALA A 159 9.58 14.97 -2.48
N ALA A 160 9.91 14.18 -3.51
CA ALA A 160 11.12 13.37 -3.56
C ALA A 160 12.40 14.24 -3.53
N ILE A 161 12.43 15.36 -4.26
CA ILE A 161 13.56 16.31 -4.20
C ILE A 161 13.78 16.80 -2.76
N GLY A 162 12.70 17.07 -2.01
CA GLY A 162 12.78 17.46 -0.60
C GLY A 162 13.37 16.37 0.32
N ARG A 163 13.31 15.10 -0.08
CA ARG A 163 13.85 13.96 0.69
C ARG A 163 15.30 13.61 0.34
N LEU A 164 15.91 14.25 -0.66
CA LEU A 164 17.30 14.00 -1.06
C LEU A 164 18.36 14.49 -0.05
N ASN A 165 17.97 15.22 0.98
CA ASN A 165 18.88 15.66 2.06
C ASN A 165 18.52 15.01 3.41
N ASP A 166 17.71 13.96 3.41
CA ASP A 166 17.38 13.25 4.65
C ASP A 166 18.61 12.59 5.25
N GLU A 167 18.68 12.51 6.58
CA GLU A 167 19.81 11.89 7.29
C GLU A 167 19.88 10.38 6.99
N ASP A 168 18.73 9.74 6.78
CA ASP A 168 18.63 8.31 6.48
C ASP A 168 18.91 8.04 4.99
N ALA A 169 19.96 7.27 4.72
CA ALA A 169 20.36 6.91 3.37
C ALA A 169 19.27 6.11 2.63
N GLU A 170 18.47 5.31 3.34
CA GLU A 170 17.37 4.55 2.71
C GLU A 170 16.29 5.48 2.15
N VAL A 171 15.98 6.56 2.88
CA VAL A 171 15.06 7.61 2.42
C VAL A 171 15.62 8.31 1.19
N ARG A 172 16.89 8.71 1.22
CA ARG A 172 17.54 9.35 0.07
C ARG A 172 17.56 8.42 -1.15
N THR A 173 17.89 7.14 -0.97
CA THR A 173 17.84 6.12 -2.01
C THR A 173 16.44 6.00 -2.61
N ALA A 174 15.41 5.91 -1.76
CA ALA A 174 14.04 5.81 -2.21
C ALA A 174 13.56 7.06 -2.97
N ALA A 175 13.98 8.25 -2.53
CA ALA A 175 13.72 9.50 -3.25
C ALA A 175 14.32 9.48 -4.67
N VAL A 176 15.55 9.01 -4.83
CA VAL A 176 16.19 8.83 -6.15
C VAL A 176 15.42 7.82 -7.02
N GLN A 177 14.89 6.76 -6.42
CA GLN A 177 14.05 5.78 -7.13
C GLN A 177 12.73 6.39 -7.61
N VAL A 178 12.07 7.24 -6.80
CA VAL A 178 10.85 7.97 -7.21
C VAL A 178 11.15 8.84 -8.43
N LEU A 179 12.24 9.59 -8.40
CA LEU A 179 12.66 10.46 -9.51
C LEU A 179 12.98 9.66 -10.78
N GLY A 180 13.72 8.55 -10.65
CA GLY A 180 14.01 7.65 -11.76
C GLY A 180 12.73 7.05 -12.35
N GLY A 181 11.83 6.58 -11.49
CA GLY A 181 10.52 6.08 -11.90
C GLY A 181 9.69 7.15 -12.63
N PHE A 182 9.67 8.39 -12.14
CA PHE A 182 8.99 9.48 -12.83
C PHE A 182 9.50 9.65 -14.27
N LEU A 183 10.82 9.57 -14.49
CA LEU A 183 11.43 9.71 -15.81
C LEU A 183 11.10 8.56 -16.78
N THR A 184 10.66 7.40 -16.29
CA THR A 184 10.20 6.30 -17.16
C THR A 184 8.73 6.41 -17.56
N ARG A 185 7.98 7.37 -17.00
CA ARG A 185 6.55 7.60 -17.31
C ARG A 185 6.43 8.62 -18.43
N LEU A 186 6.50 8.13 -19.68
CA LEU A 186 6.59 8.96 -20.87
C LEU A 186 5.50 10.03 -20.98
N ASP A 187 4.25 9.70 -20.65
CA ASP A 187 3.15 10.66 -20.68
C ASP A 187 3.34 11.76 -19.64
N SER A 188 3.72 11.41 -18.41
CA SER A 188 4.01 12.36 -17.34
C SER A 188 5.17 13.30 -17.70
N VAL A 189 6.24 12.75 -18.29
CA VAL A 189 7.41 13.51 -18.76
C VAL A 189 7.03 14.46 -19.89
N ARG A 190 6.30 13.98 -20.91
CA ARG A 190 5.85 14.78 -22.05
C ARG A 190 4.96 15.94 -21.64
N SER A 191 4.04 15.70 -20.70
CA SER A 191 3.14 16.74 -20.19
C SER A 191 3.81 17.68 -19.18
N ASN A 192 4.97 17.33 -18.61
CA ASN A 192 5.64 18.10 -17.57
C ASN A 192 7.17 18.13 -17.75
N PRO A 193 7.68 18.74 -18.84
CA PRO A 193 9.12 18.76 -19.12
C PRO A 193 9.94 19.41 -18.01
N GLU A 194 9.43 20.47 -17.37
CA GLU A 194 10.12 21.12 -16.26
C GLU A 194 10.29 20.21 -15.03
N ALA A 195 9.32 19.33 -14.76
CA ALA A 195 9.44 18.36 -13.68
C ALA A 195 10.46 17.27 -14.04
N ALA A 196 10.53 16.88 -15.32
CA ALA A 196 11.52 15.94 -15.80
C ALA A 196 12.94 16.51 -15.72
N ASP A 197 13.15 17.77 -16.08
CA ASP A 197 14.44 18.44 -15.94
C ASP A 197 14.86 18.56 -14.47
N ARG A 198 13.94 18.92 -13.57
CA ARG A 198 14.19 18.93 -12.12
C ARG A 198 14.55 17.55 -11.59
N ALA A 199 13.83 16.51 -11.99
CA ALA A 199 14.11 15.13 -11.59
C ALA A 199 15.49 14.68 -12.08
N LYS A 200 15.81 14.90 -13.37
CA LYS A 200 17.12 14.57 -13.96
C LYS A 200 18.26 15.30 -13.25
N ALA A 201 18.14 16.62 -13.05
CA ALA A 201 19.15 17.40 -12.34
C ALA A 201 19.34 16.92 -10.90
N ALA A 202 18.26 16.53 -10.22
CA ALA A 202 18.32 15.99 -8.87
C ALA A 202 19.01 14.61 -8.80
N ILE A 203 18.75 13.72 -9.76
CA ILE A 203 19.45 12.43 -9.84
C ILE A 203 20.93 12.62 -10.19
N LEU A 204 21.26 13.55 -11.10
CA LEU A 204 22.66 13.88 -11.42
C LEU A 204 23.45 14.37 -10.19
N ARG A 205 22.81 15.12 -9.28
CA ARG A 205 23.42 15.50 -7.98
C ARG A 205 23.59 14.31 -7.05
N ALA A 206 22.64 13.38 -7.02
CA ALA A 206 22.69 12.19 -6.16
C ALA A 206 23.82 11.21 -6.54
N LEU A 207 24.43 11.38 -7.71
CA LEU A 207 25.66 10.68 -8.09
C LEU A 207 26.87 11.05 -7.20
N ASP A 208 26.84 12.22 -6.58
CA ASP A 208 27.88 12.72 -5.68
C ASP A 208 27.51 12.52 -4.20
N ASP A 209 26.45 11.75 -3.89
CA ASP A 209 26.05 11.46 -2.50
C ASP A 209 27.14 10.67 -1.76
N ALA A 210 27.27 10.92 -0.46
CA ALA A 210 28.25 10.24 0.40
C ALA A 210 27.97 8.72 0.50
N ASP A 211 26.70 8.31 0.44
CA ASP A 211 26.29 6.92 0.56
C ASP A 211 26.32 6.18 -0.79
N ALA A 212 26.93 4.99 -0.79
CA ALA A 212 27.11 4.19 -2.00
C ALA A 212 25.80 3.65 -2.58
N TRP A 213 24.79 3.38 -1.76
CA TRP A 213 23.46 2.94 -2.21
C TRP A 213 22.71 4.06 -2.91
N VAL A 214 22.83 5.29 -2.42
CA VAL A 214 22.27 6.47 -3.08
C VAL A 214 22.92 6.68 -4.45
N ARG A 215 24.26 6.65 -4.52
CA ARG A 215 24.99 6.74 -5.81
C ARG A 215 24.58 5.63 -6.78
N ARG A 216 24.49 4.38 -6.30
CA ARG A 216 24.06 3.23 -7.12
C ARG A 216 22.62 3.39 -7.63
N ALA A 217 21.72 3.88 -6.80
CA ALA A 217 20.35 4.19 -7.21
C ALA A 217 20.33 5.27 -8.29
N ALA A 218 21.16 6.31 -8.15
CA ALA A 218 21.26 7.38 -9.14
C ALA A 218 21.78 6.88 -10.50
N VAL A 219 22.82 6.04 -10.50
CA VAL A 219 23.30 5.39 -11.73
C VAL A 219 22.17 4.58 -12.37
N ARG A 220 21.48 3.72 -11.61
CA ARG A 220 20.38 2.90 -12.13
C ARG A 220 19.23 3.74 -12.72
N SER A 221 18.87 4.84 -12.06
CA SER A 221 17.82 5.75 -12.52
C SER A 221 18.19 6.51 -13.80
N LEU A 222 19.49 6.69 -14.08
CA LEU A 222 19.98 7.37 -15.28
C LEU A 222 20.28 6.43 -16.45
N LEU A 223 20.42 5.11 -16.23
CA LEU A 223 20.69 4.13 -17.29
C LEU A 223 19.74 4.26 -18.49
N PRO A 224 18.41 4.45 -18.32
CA PRO A 224 17.50 4.62 -19.45
C PRO A 224 17.75 5.87 -20.28
N LEU A 225 18.57 6.82 -19.78
CA LEU A 225 18.86 8.13 -20.39
C LEU A 225 20.31 8.24 -20.87
N ASN A 226 21.03 7.12 -21.02
CA ASN A 226 22.45 7.10 -21.42
C ASN A 226 22.70 7.59 -22.87
N ASP A 227 21.66 7.75 -23.67
CA ASP A 227 21.69 8.41 -24.96
C ASP A 227 21.79 9.95 -24.85
N VAL A 228 21.37 10.52 -23.72
CA VAL A 228 21.49 11.95 -23.42
C VAL A 228 22.97 12.31 -23.17
N PRO A 229 23.59 13.21 -23.96
CA PRO A 229 25.03 13.48 -23.88
C PRO A 229 25.53 13.92 -22.50
N GLU A 230 24.76 14.78 -21.81
CA GLU A 230 25.08 15.24 -20.45
C GLU A 230 25.12 14.08 -19.44
N VAL A 231 24.10 13.20 -19.48
CA VAL A 231 24.01 12.03 -18.61
C VAL A 231 25.17 11.08 -18.89
N ARG A 232 25.43 10.78 -20.16
CA ARG A 232 26.55 9.94 -20.59
C ARG A 232 27.89 10.48 -20.08
N ALA A 233 28.12 11.78 -20.25
CA ALA A 233 29.38 12.42 -19.83
C ALA A 233 29.60 12.29 -18.32
N LYS A 234 28.56 12.54 -17.50
CA LYS A 234 28.64 12.41 -16.05
C LYS A 234 28.88 10.96 -15.61
N LEU A 235 28.16 9.99 -16.19
CA LEU A 235 28.37 8.56 -15.89
C LEU A 235 29.78 8.08 -16.26
N GLN A 236 30.32 8.52 -17.41
CA GLN A 236 31.70 8.23 -17.81
C GLN A 236 32.73 8.86 -16.88
N SER A 237 32.50 10.10 -16.44
CA SER A 237 33.39 10.76 -15.47
C SER A 237 33.47 9.98 -14.17
N MET A 238 32.35 9.48 -13.66
CA MET A 238 32.32 8.68 -12.43
C MET A 238 33.04 7.35 -12.59
N ALA A 239 32.80 6.63 -13.70
CA ALA A 239 33.45 5.34 -13.95
C ALA A 239 34.98 5.46 -14.00
N ARG A 240 35.52 6.63 -14.38
CA ARG A 240 36.97 6.91 -14.35
C ARG A 240 37.50 7.26 -12.96
N GLN A 241 36.64 7.64 -12.03
CA GLN A 241 36.98 8.08 -10.68
C GLN A 241 36.70 7.01 -9.62
N ASP A 242 36.07 5.88 -9.99
CA ASP A 242 35.81 4.77 -9.08
C ASP A 242 37.13 4.02 -8.78
N PRO A 243 37.57 3.91 -7.52
CA PRO A 243 38.76 3.16 -7.18
C PRO A 243 38.56 1.66 -7.51
N GLU A 244 39.57 1.02 -8.10
CA GLU A 244 39.60 -0.44 -8.32
C GLU A 244 39.46 -1.24 -7.02
#